data_AF-W1XIX4-F1
#
_entry.id   AF-W1XIX4-F1
#
_cell.length_a   1.000
_cell.length_b   1.000
_cell.length_c   1.000
_cell.angle_alpha   90.00
_cell.angle_beta   90.00
_cell.angle_gamma   90.00
#
_symmetry.space_group_name_H-M   'P 1'
#
loop_
_entity.id
_entity.type
_entity.pdbx_description
1 polymer ?
#
loop_
_entity_poly.entity_id
_entity_poly.type
_entity_poly.pdbx_seq_one_letter_code
_entity_poly.pdbx_strand_id
1 'polypeptide(L)' 'GLTQHQLLVFLAVMRKTYGFNKRLDWVSNEQLSELTGILPHKCSAAKSVLVKRGILIQSGRNIGINNVVS' A
#
# COMPACT_ATOMS: atom_id res chain seq x y z
N GLY A 1 -12.68 11.20 -2.65
CA GLY A 1 -12.53 9.86 -3.25
C GLY A 1 -11.05 9.55 -3.45
N LEU A 2 -10.70 8.26 -3.44
CA LEU A 2 -9.36 7.77 -3.80
C LEU A 2 -9.15 7.88 -5.31
N THR A 3 -7.94 8.20 -5.75
CA THR A 3 -7.59 8.16 -7.18
C THR A 3 -7.33 6.73 -7.65
N GLN A 4 -7.41 6.46 -8.96
CA GLN A 4 -7.16 5.12 -9.52
C GLN A 4 -5.80 4.54 -9.10
N HIS A 5 -4.74 5.36 -9.12
CA HIS A 5 -3.42 4.93 -8.66
C HIS A 5 -3.38 4.60 -7.16
N GLN A 6 -4.08 5.37 -6.33
CA GLN A 6 -4.18 5.10 -4.90
C GLN A 6 -4.94 3.80 -4.63
N LEU A 7 -6.01 3.54 -5.40
CA LEU A 7 -6.78 2.30 -5.29
C LEU A 7 -5.94 1.09 -5.69
N LEU A 8 -5.19 1.17 -6.80
CA LEU A 8 -4.31 0.09 -7.24
C LEU A 8 -3.22 -0.22 -6.22
N VAL A 9 -2.55 0.80 -5.67
CA VAL A 9 -1.54 0.61 -4.62
C VAL A 9 -2.15 0.01 -3.35
N PHE A 10 -3.36 0.45 -2.98
CA PHE A 10 -4.09 -0.14 -1.85
C PHE A 10 -4.41 -1.62 -2.07
N LEU A 11 -4.91 -1.99 -3.25
CA LEU A 11 -5.20 -3.38 -3.61
C LEU A 11 -3.94 -4.25 -3.68
N ALA A 12 -2.81 -3.71 -4.16
CA ALA A 12 -1.54 -4.41 -4.16
C ALA A 12 -1.03 -4.68 -2.73
N VAL A 13 -1.14 -3.69 -1.83
CA VAL A 13 -0.81 -3.87 -0.41
C VAL A 13 -1.75 -4.88 0.25
N MET A 14 -3.06 -4.78 0.03
CA MET A 14 -4.08 -5.78 0.46
C MET A 14 -3.67 -7.20 0.06
N ARG A 15 -3.31 -7.38 -1.21
CA ARG A 15 -2.92 -8.68 -1.77
C ARG A 15 -1.70 -9.26 -1.04
N LYS A 16 -0.73 -8.41 -0.67
CA LYS A 16 0.52 -8.82 -0.01
C LYS A 16 0.39 -8.96 1.51
N THR A 17 -0.56 -8.30 2.15
CA THR A 17 -0.80 -8.45 3.59
C THR A 17 -1.78 -9.58 3.88
N TYR A 18 -3.00 -9.49 3.36
CA TYR A 18 -4.05 -10.50 3.59
C TYR A 18 -3.75 -11.81 2.87
N GLY A 19 -3.11 -11.77 1.69
CA GLY A 19 -2.73 -13.00 0.98
C GLY A 19 -1.72 -13.87 1.74
N PHE A 20 -1.02 -13.30 2.72
CA PHE A 20 -0.06 -14.01 3.58
C PHE A 20 -0.51 -14.06 5.05
N ASN A 21 -1.77 -13.65 5.33
CA ASN A 21 -2.36 -13.56 6.66
C ASN A 21 -1.51 -12.73 7.66
N LYS A 22 -0.83 -11.68 7.18
CA LYS A 22 0.00 -10.78 7.99
C LYS A 22 -0.64 -9.40 8.13
N ARG A 23 -0.54 -8.80 9.33
CA ARG A 23 -1.03 -7.43 9.58
C ARG A 23 -0.16 -6.35 8.93
N LEU A 24 1.15 -6.58 8.90
CA LEU A 24 2.17 -5.70 8.32
C LEU A 24 3.15 -6.59 7.56
N ASP A 25 3.50 -6.23 6.33
CA ASP A 25 4.50 -6.94 5.54
C ASP A 25 5.48 -5.96 4.90
N TRP A 26 6.70 -6.39 4.66
CA TRP A 26 7.67 -5.57 3.94
C TRP A 26 7.44 -5.72 2.44
N VAL A 27 6.93 -4.66 1.81
CA VAL A 27 6.66 -4.62 0.37
C VAL A 27 7.52 -3.53 -0.27
N SER A 28 8.37 -3.91 -1.22
CA SER A 28 9.19 -2.96 -1.98
C SER A 28 8.35 -2.15 -2.96
N ASN A 29 8.79 -0.93 -3.29
CA ASN A 29 8.15 -0.09 -4.30
C ASN A 29 8.22 -0.74 -5.70
N GLU A 30 9.24 -1.55 -5.97
CA GLU A 30 9.38 -2.31 -7.22
C GLU A 30 8.31 -3.40 -7.34
N GLN A 31 8.05 -4.13 -6.26
CA GLN A 31 6.97 -5.13 -6.22
C GLN A 31 5.59 -4.48 -6.38
N LEU A 32 5.38 -3.31 -5.76
CA LEU A 32 4.16 -2.54 -5.97
C LEU A 32 4.04 -2.07 -7.42
N SER A 33 5.14 -1.63 -8.03
CA SER A 33 5.19 -1.21 -9.43
C SER A 33 4.85 -2.37 -10.37
N GLU A 34 5.39 -3.56 -10.11
CA GLU A 34 5.14 -4.76 -10.91
C GLU A 34 3.69 -5.23 -10.79
N LEU A 35 3.11 -5.20 -9.58
CA LEU A 35 1.72 -5.59 -9.34
C LEU A 35 0.69 -4.60 -9.90
N THR A 36 1.01 -3.30 -9.87
CA THR A 36 0.06 -2.25 -10.28
C THR A 36 0.29 -1.75 -11.72
N GLY A 37 1.45 -2.06 -12.32
CA GLY A 37 1.89 -1.50 -13.59
C GLY A 37 2.26 -0.01 -13.52
N ILE A 38 2.34 0.58 -12.32
CA ILE A 38 2.60 2.00 -12.11
C ILE A 38 4.08 2.21 -11.79
N LEU A 39 4.73 3.21 -12.39
CA LEU A 39 6.14 3.51 -12.10
C LEU A 39 6.44 3.63 -10.58
N PRO A 40 7.61 3.16 -10.12
CA PRO A 40 7.93 3.05 -8.70
C PRO A 40 7.90 4.40 -7.97
N HIS A 41 8.27 5.50 -8.63
CA HIS A 41 8.20 6.84 -8.05
C HIS A 41 6.74 7.28 -7.79
N LYS A 42 5.80 6.94 -8.68
CA LYS A 42 4.37 7.22 -8.49
C LYS A 42 3.77 6.33 -7.42
N CYS A 43 4.17 5.07 -7.35
CA CYS A 43 3.80 4.16 -6.27
C CYS A 43 4.22 4.71 -4.90
N SER A 44 5.44 5.24 -4.80
CA SER A 44 5.94 5.88 -3.57
C SER A 44 5.06 7.07 -3.15
N ALA A 45 4.71 7.95 -4.09
CA ALA A 45 3.84 9.09 -3.82
C ALA A 45 2.43 8.65 -3.37
N ALA A 46 1.81 7.70 -4.09
CA ALA A 46 0.50 7.16 -3.74
C ALA A 46 0.51 6.49 -2.35
N LYS A 47 1.55 5.71 -2.05
CA LYS A 47 1.77 5.10 -0.74
C LYS A 47 1.83 6.14 0.37
N SER A 48 2.65 7.19 0.21
CA SER A 48 2.76 8.27 1.21
C SER A 48 1.43 8.99 1.43
N VAL A 49 0.64 9.21 0.38
CA VAL A 49 -0.70 9.82 0.52
C VAL A 49 -1.66 8.90 1.28
N LEU A 50 -1.65 7.60 1.00
CA LEU A 50 -2.48 6.61 1.69
C LEU A 50 -2.12 6.49 3.18
N VAL A 51 -0.82 6.54 3.50
CA VAL A 51 -0.33 6.57 4.89
C VAL A 51 -0.75 7.87 5.59
N LYS A 52 -0.57 9.02 4.92
CA LYS A 52 -0.98 10.32 5.46
C LYS A 52 -2.50 10.42 5.69
N ARG A 53 -3.29 9.73 4.88
CA ARG A 53 -4.75 9.61 5.03
C ARG A 53 -5.17 8.63 6.14
N GLY A 54 -4.23 7.90 6.74
CA GLY A 54 -4.53 6.88 7.76
C GLY A 54 -5.19 5.63 7.20
N ILE A 55 -5.13 5.39 5.88
CA ILE A 55 -5.70 4.19 5.24
C ILE A 55 -4.69 3.05 5.31
N LEU A 56 -3.41 3.36 5.07
CA LEU A 56 -2.30 2.43 5.29
C LEU A 56 -1.54 2.83 6.55
N ILE A 57 -0.99 1.84 7.23
CA ILE A 57 -0.10 2.04 8.37
C ILE A 57 1.30 1.65 7.92
N GLN A 58 2.27 2.54 8.14
CA GLN A 58 3.68 2.23 7.95
C GLN A 58 4.35 2.05 9.31
N SER A 59 5.00 0.91 9.51
CA SER A 59 5.83 0.64 10.69
C SER A 59 7.25 0.33 10.22
N GLY A 60 8.11 1.35 10.27
CA GLY A 60 9.47 1.27 9.71
C GLY A 60 9.45 1.00 8.21
N ARG A 61 10.01 -0.15 7.81
CA ARG A 61 10.00 -0.62 6.41
C ARG A 61 8.72 -1.39 6.06
N ASN A 62 7.94 -1.83 7.04
CA ASN A 62 6.76 -2.65 6.81
C ASN A 62 5.55 -1.75 6.55
N ILE A 63 4.66 -2.22 5.69
CA ILE A 63 3.39 -1.57 5.40
C ILE A 63 2.24 -2.53 5.65
N GLY A 64 1.13 -2.00 6.12
CA GLY A 64 -0.10 -2.75 6.24
C GLY A 64 -1.32 -1.87 6.17
N ILE A 65 -2.47 -2.51 6.33
CA ILE A 65 -3.77 -1.83 6.20
C ILE A 65 -4.24 -1.40 7.57
N ASN A 66 -4.73 -0.17 7.64
CA ASN A 66 -5.33 0.31 8.86
C ASN A 66 -6.70 -0.34 9.06
N ASN A 67 -6.78 -1.31 9.97
CA ASN A 67 -8.01 -1.99 10.31
C ASN A 67 -8.87 -1.21 11.34
N VAL A 68 -8.42 0.00 11.72
CA VAL A 68 -9.09 0.86 12.72
C VAL A 68 -10.02 1.88 12.06
N VAL A 69 -10.16 1.86 10.74
CA VAL A 69 -11.11 2.74 10.04
C VAL A 69 -12.52 2.22 10.32
N SER A 70 -13.15 2.79 11.35
CA SER A 70 -14.57 2.64 11.72
C SER A 70 -15.43 3.66 10.98
#